data_AF-A0A7G2M303-F1
#
_entry.id   AF-A0A7G2M303-F1
#
_cell.length_a   1.000
_cell.length_b   1.000
_cell.length_c   1.000
_cell.angle_alpha   90.00
_cell.angle_beta   90.00
_cell.angle_gamma   90.00
#
_symmetry.space_group_name_H-M   'P 1'
#
loop_
_entity.id
_entity.type
_entity.pdbx_description
1 polymer ?
#
loop_
_entity_poly.entity_id
_entity_poly.type
_entity_poly.pdbx_seq_one_letter_code
_entity_poly.pdbx_strand_id
1 'polypeptide(L)'
;MRYLLSTALLIATNATASEDIPDKYPASLLYDKPYEVIPGVFSAIGATAPPTYENAGHNNNLSFIVTGEGVVVINGGAAYGLAEALHEEIKAVTDQPVKLVFNENGQGHAVLGNSYWAEQGVPIVAHVDAAHEVESFGGSILEGMQRYNRDRAEGTQVQLPTETFADEYIVEMGDFRIEARHLGPAHSPGDIVIWLPKQRLVISG
;
A
#
# COMPACT_ATOMS: atom_id res chain seq x y z
N MET A 1 -3.38 -39.60 -55.11
CA MET A 1 -2.48 -39.95 -53.99
C MET A 1 -2.32 -38.70 -53.12
N ARG A 2 -2.35 -38.86 -51.80
CA ARG A 2 -2.69 -37.86 -50.77
C ARG A 2 -1.81 -36.59 -50.74
N TYR A 3 -2.44 -35.43 -50.52
CA TYR A 3 -1.78 -34.22 -50.02
C TYR A 3 -1.63 -34.32 -48.50
N LEU A 4 -0.39 -34.21 -47.99
CA LEU A 4 -0.09 -34.09 -46.57
C LEU A 4 -0.11 -32.60 -46.18
N LEU A 5 -1.12 -32.19 -45.41
CA LEU A 5 -1.09 -30.93 -44.67
C LEU A 5 -0.26 -31.16 -43.40
N SER A 6 0.87 -30.47 -43.28
CA SER A 6 1.65 -30.42 -42.05
C SER A 6 1.14 -29.27 -41.18
N THR A 7 0.37 -29.59 -40.14
CA THR A 7 -0.07 -28.62 -39.14
C THR A 7 1.09 -28.36 -38.17
N ALA A 8 1.67 -27.16 -38.22
CA ALA A 8 2.66 -26.73 -37.23
C ALA A 8 1.93 -26.34 -35.94
N LEU A 9 2.12 -27.12 -34.87
CA LEU A 9 1.62 -26.79 -33.54
C LEU A 9 2.56 -25.74 -32.91
N LEU A 10 2.09 -24.51 -32.77
CA LEU A 10 2.78 -23.48 -31.99
C LEU A 10 2.60 -23.81 -30.51
N ILE A 11 3.68 -24.27 -29.86
CA ILE A 11 3.74 -24.42 -28.41
C ILE A 11 3.99 -23.03 -27.83
N ALA A 12 2.97 -22.41 -27.26
CA ALA A 12 3.14 -21.20 -26.46
C ALA A 12 3.89 -21.56 -25.18
N THR A 13 5.15 -21.11 -25.06
CA THR A 13 5.88 -21.15 -23.80
C THR A 13 5.40 -20.01 -22.91
N ASN A 14 4.98 -20.32 -21.68
CA ASN A 14 4.74 -19.28 -20.67
C ASN A 14 6.06 -18.57 -20.40
N ALA A 15 6.18 -17.31 -20.81
CA ALA A 15 7.27 -16.45 -20.38
C ALA A 15 7.00 -16.05 -18.94
N THR A 16 7.75 -16.61 -17.99
CA THR A 16 7.76 -16.13 -16.61
C THR A 16 8.65 -14.89 -16.53
N ALA A 17 8.13 -13.79 -15.97
CA ALA A 17 8.97 -12.65 -15.65
C ALA A 17 10.04 -13.07 -14.64
N SER A 18 11.23 -12.46 -14.74
CA SER A 18 12.29 -12.68 -13.76
C SER A 18 11.88 -12.10 -12.41
N GLU A 19 11.90 -12.91 -11.35
CA GLU A 19 11.67 -12.46 -9.96
C GLU A 19 12.97 -12.07 -9.24
N ASP A 20 14.13 -12.17 -9.92
CA ASP A 20 15.43 -11.69 -9.41
C ASP A 20 15.52 -10.16 -9.39
N ILE A 21 14.72 -9.53 -8.53
CA ILE A 21 14.75 -8.09 -8.28
C ILE A 21 15.54 -7.83 -6.99
N PRO A 22 16.73 -7.21 -7.06
CA PRO A 22 17.51 -6.89 -5.88
C PRO A 22 16.75 -5.95 -4.94
N ASP A 23 16.83 -6.24 -3.65
CA ASP A 23 16.40 -5.31 -2.59
C ASP A 23 17.27 -4.04 -2.64
N LYS A 24 16.62 -2.88 -2.74
CA LYS A 24 17.31 -1.59 -2.84
C LYS A 24 17.62 -1.00 -1.47
N TYR A 25 17.00 -1.50 -0.40
CA TYR A 25 17.24 -0.99 0.95
C TYR A 25 17.36 -2.10 2.02
N PRO A 26 18.40 -2.95 1.95
CA PRO A 26 18.54 -4.15 2.79
C PRO A 26 18.64 -3.93 4.31
N ALA A 27 18.79 -2.68 4.75
CA ALA A 27 18.84 -2.31 6.17
C ALA A 27 17.45 -2.05 6.78
N SER A 28 16.38 -2.09 5.96
CA SER A 28 15.00 -1.85 6.33
C SER A 28 14.09 -2.96 5.79
N LEU A 29 12.87 -3.06 6.30
CA LEU A 29 11.82 -3.87 5.68
C LEU A 29 11.22 -3.19 4.43
N LEU A 30 11.43 -1.88 4.28
CA LEU A 30 11.09 -1.18 3.05
C LEU A 30 12.03 -1.63 1.93
N TYR A 31 11.46 -2.12 0.83
CA TYR A 31 12.19 -2.38 -0.42
C TYR A 31 13.01 -1.19 -0.95
N ASP A 32 12.49 0.05 -0.87
CA ASP A 32 13.19 1.26 -1.30
C ASP A 32 13.06 2.33 -0.22
N LYS A 33 14.09 3.16 -0.06
CA LYS A 33 14.08 4.23 0.94
C LYS A 33 13.12 5.35 0.48
N PRO A 34 12.31 5.96 1.38
CA PRO A 34 11.47 7.07 0.97
C PRO A 34 12.30 8.23 0.42
N TYR A 35 11.85 8.82 -0.68
CA TYR A 35 12.40 10.07 -1.20
C TYR A 35 11.30 11.12 -1.38
N GLU A 36 11.68 12.38 -1.34
CA GLU A 36 10.77 13.51 -1.54
C GLU A 36 10.44 13.63 -3.04
N VAL A 37 9.18 13.38 -3.41
CA VAL A 37 8.69 13.47 -4.79
C VAL A 37 8.49 14.93 -5.18
N ILE A 38 7.86 15.69 -4.27
CA ILE A 38 7.71 17.15 -4.30
C ILE A 38 7.79 17.65 -2.85
N PRO A 39 8.01 18.95 -2.59
CA PRO A 39 8.08 19.47 -1.22
C PRO A 39 6.94 18.99 -0.33
N GLY A 40 7.30 18.28 0.75
CA GLY A 40 6.37 17.73 1.74
C GLY A 40 5.68 16.42 1.35
N VAL A 41 5.87 15.87 0.15
CA VAL A 41 5.27 14.59 -0.27
C VAL A 41 6.38 13.58 -0.57
N PHE A 42 6.35 12.47 0.15
CA PHE A 42 7.37 11.42 0.11
C PHE A 42 6.75 10.10 -0.31
N SER A 43 7.56 9.23 -0.91
CA SER A 43 7.13 7.87 -1.24
C SER A 43 8.28 6.88 -1.12
N ALA A 44 8.02 5.76 -0.44
CA ALA A 44 8.79 4.54 -0.56
C ALA A 44 8.17 3.70 -1.67
N ILE A 45 8.93 3.42 -2.72
CA ILE A 45 8.45 2.68 -3.88
C ILE A 45 8.59 1.19 -3.61
N GLY A 46 7.49 0.44 -3.72
CA GLY A 46 7.51 -1.01 -3.57
C GLY A 46 8.21 -1.72 -4.73
N ALA A 47 8.55 -2.99 -4.51
CA ALA A 47 9.09 -3.84 -5.57
C ALA A 47 8.04 -4.05 -6.67
N THR A 48 8.44 -3.91 -7.94
CA THR A 48 7.58 -4.30 -9.09
C THR A 48 7.58 -5.82 -9.25
N ALA A 49 7.11 -6.52 -8.21
CA ALA A 49 7.08 -7.98 -8.10
C ALA A 49 5.91 -8.43 -7.20
N PRO A 50 5.55 -9.71 -7.21
CA PRO A 50 4.68 -10.29 -6.20
C PRO A 50 5.21 -10.07 -4.77
N PRO A 51 4.34 -10.16 -3.75
CA PRO A 51 4.81 -10.10 -2.38
C PRO A 51 5.61 -11.37 -2.06
N THR A 52 6.78 -11.20 -1.46
CA THR A 52 7.72 -12.27 -1.12
C THR A 52 8.22 -12.09 0.30
N TYR A 53 8.96 -13.08 0.80
CA TYR A 53 9.68 -12.92 2.06
C TYR A 53 10.68 -11.76 1.94
N GLU A 54 11.45 -11.72 0.85
CA GLU A 54 12.56 -10.83 0.60
C GLU A 54 12.13 -9.36 0.60
N ASN A 55 11.03 -9.02 -0.09
CA ASN A 55 10.49 -7.66 -0.11
C ASN A 55 9.54 -7.33 1.06
N ALA A 56 9.40 -8.25 2.03
CA ALA A 56 8.49 -8.10 3.18
C ALA A 56 7.02 -7.83 2.83
N GLY A 57 6.61 -8.16 1.59
CA GLY A 57 5.33 -7.77 1.02
C GLY A 57 5.23 -6.33 0.51
N HIS A 58 6.31 -5.54 0.55
CA HIS A 58 6.35 -4.16 0.05
C HIS A 58 6.34 -4.15 -1.49
N ASN A 59 5.14 -4.27 -2.07
CA ASN A 59 4.91 -4.29 -3.51
C ASN A 59 3.89 -3.25 -4.00
N ASN A 60 3.54 -2.30 -3.14
CA ASN A 60 2.81 -1.08 -3.44
C ASN A 60 3.64 0.14 -2.98
N ASN A 61 3.16 1.35 -3.25
CA ASN A 61 3.81 2.55 -2.75
C ASN A 61 3.32 2.88 -1.34
N LEU A 62 4.25 3.12 -0.42
CA LEU A 62 3.94 3.67 0.90
C LEU A 62 4.33 5.14 0.90
N SER A 63 3.32 6.00 0.83
CA SER A 63 3.53 7.44 0.68
C SER A 63 3.14 8.19 1.95
N PHE A 64 3.73 9.35 2.19
CA PHE A 64 3.33 10.20 3.29
C PHE A 64 3.49 11.68 2.97
N ILE A 65 2.67 12.49 3.62
CA ILE A 65 2.58 13.93 3.42
C ILE A 65 2.91 14.62 4.73
N VAL A 66 4.02 15.37 4.76
CA VAL A 66 4.43 16.23 5.88
C VAL A 66 3.77 17.59 5.70
N THR A 67 2.76 17.87 6.51
CA THR A 67 1.84 18.99 6.23
C THR A 67 2.18 20.30 6.92
N GLY A 68 2.99 20.23 7.99
CA GLY A 68 3.23 21.33 8.93
C GLY A 68 2.46 21.18 10.25
N GLU A 69 1.36 20.42 10.27
CA GLU A 69 0.52 20.18 11.45
C GLU A 69 0.39 18.69 11.82
N GLY A 70 1.04 17.81 11.06
CA GLY A 70 0.93 16.37 11.16
C GLY A 70 1.34 15.66 9.88
N VAL A 71 1.49 14.34 9.97
CA VAL A 71 1.76 13.48 8.81
C VAL A 71 0.51 12.70 8.44
N VAL A 72 0.18 12.68 7.15
CA VAL A 72 -0.84 11.79 6.58
C VAL A 72 -0.14 10.69 5.79
N VAL A 73 -0.41 9.44 6.11
CA VAL A 73 0.15 8.25 5.46
C VAL A 73 -0.87 7.69 4.46
N ILE A 74 -0.38 7.23 3.31
CA ILE A 74 -1.14 6.54 2.29
C ILE A 74 -0.60 5.12 2.23
N ASN A 75 -1.50 4.17 2.47
CA ASN A 75 -1.31 2.75 2.73
C ASN A 75 -0.65 2.43 4.06
N GLY A 76 -1.26 1.50 4.80
CA GLY A 76 -0.78 1.02 6.08
C GLY A 76 0.39 0.04 5.97
N GLY A 77 0.60 -0.56 4.80
CA GLY A 77 1.64 -1.56 4.54
C GLY A 77 1.14 -3.00 4.58
N ALA A 78 1.98 -3.93 4.15
CA ALA A 78 1.67 -5.36 4.03
C ALA A 78 1.82 -6.16 5.34
N ALA A 79 2.42 -5.57 6.37
CA ALA A 79 2.66 -6.21 7.66
C ALA A 79 2.94 -5.16 8.74
N TYR A 80 2.80 -5.55 10.00
CA TYR A 80 3.10 -4.70 11.17
C TYR A 80 4.53 -4.14 11.10
N GLY A 81 5.53 -4.99 10.90
CA GLY A 81 6.94 -4.53 10.83
C GLY A 81 7.23 -3.62 9.65
N LEU A 82 6.51 -3.76 8.53
CA LEU A 82 6.68 -2.87 7.37
C LEU A 82 6.10 -1.48 7.66
N ALA A 83 4.95 -1.41 8.33
CA ALA A 83 4.37 -0.16 8.82
C ALA A 83 5.28 0.55 9.82
N GLU A 84 5.87 -0.21 10.76
CA GLU A 84 6.85 0.28 11.71
C GLU A 84 8.09 0.86 11.00
N ALA A 85 8.64 0.14 10.03
CA ALA A 85 9.77 0.60 9.23
C ALA A 85 9.49 1.91 8.49
N LEU A 86 8.28 2.08 7.94
CA LEU A 86 7.85 3.36 7.35
C LEU A 86 7.80 4.47 8.40
N HIS A 87 7.24 4.19 9.58
CA HIS A 87 7.13 5.19 10.65
C HIS A 87 8.50 5.65 11.16
N GLU A 88 9.49 4.76 11.23
CA GLU A 88 10.86 5.14 11.57
C GLU A 88 11.49 6.08 10.54
N GLU A 89 11.25 5.87 9.24
CA GLU A 89 11.68 6.81 8.21
C GLU A 89 10.93 8.15 8.29
N ILE A 90 9.64 8.14 8.62
CA ILE A 90 8.87 9.38 8.86
C ILE A 90 9.49 10.19 10.00
N LYS A 91 9.83 9.53 11.12
CA LYS A 91 10.50 10.18 12.27
C LYS A 91 11.89 10.72 11.93
N ALA A 92 12.60 10.11 10.99
CA ALA A 92 13.88 10.63 10.50
C ALA A 92 13.71 11.88 9.62
N VAL A 93 12.55 12.05 8.99
CA VAL A 93 12.22 13.20 8.13
C VAL A 93 11.61 14.35 8.92
N THR A 94 10.79 14.07 9.95
CA THR A 94 10.06 15.10 10.69
C THR A 94 9.70 14.69 12.13
N ASP A 95 9.60 15.68 13.02
CA ASP A 95 9.08 15.52 14.40
C ASP A 95 7.54 15.58 14.46
N GLN A 96 6.86 15.80 13.33
CA GLN A 96 5.40 15.86 13.29
C GLN A 96 4.80 14.47 13.55
N PRO A 97 3.77 14.34 14.41
CA PRO A 97 3.13 13.06 14.64
C PRO A 97 2.33 12.64 13.40
N VAL A 98 2.27 11.33 13.15
CA VAL A 98 1.30 10.77 12.19
C VAL A 98 -0.11 10.97 12.75
N LYS A 99 -0.99 11.55 11.95
CA LYS A 99 -2.36 11.94 12.34
C LYS A 99 -3.45 11.14 11.64
N LEU A 100 -3.13 10.52 10.50
CA LEU A 100 -4.11 9.83 9.69
C LEU A 100 -3.43 8.84 8.75
N VAL A 101 -4.07 7.69 8.54
CA VAL A 101 -3.72 6.73 7.49
C VAL A 101 -4.91 6.59 6.54
N PHE A 102 -4.68 6.72 5.24
CA PHE A 102 -5.63 6.29 4.22
C PHE A 102 -5.24 4.91 3.70
N ASN A 103 -6.19 3.97 3.62
CA ASN A 103 -6.01 2.78 2.79
C ASN A 103 -6.55 3.08 1.40
N GLU A 104 -5.72 2.91 0.37
CA GLU A 104 -6.16 3.19 -1.00
C GLU A 104 -7.15 2.15 -1.53
N ASN A 105 -7.11 0.94 -0.96
CA ASN A 105 -7.94 -0.20 -1.31
C ASN A 105 -8.00 -1.21 -0.14
N GLY A 106 -8.75 -2.31 -0.33
CA GLY A 106 -8.89 -3.38 0.66
C GLY A 106 -7.83 -4.49 0.59
N GLN A 107 -6.77 -4.36 -0.22
CA GLN A 107 -5.79 -5.41 -0.43
C GLN A 107 -4.76 -5.50 0.70
N GLY A 108 -4.18 -6.70 0.86
CA GLY A 108 -3.25 -7.00 1.95
C GLY A 108 -2.06 -6.05 2.05
N HIS A 109 -1.48 -5.61 0.92
CA HIS A 109 -0.36 -4.66 0.93
C HIS A 109 -0.72 -3.25 1.44
N ALA A 110 -2.00 -2.90 1.44
CA ALA A 110 -2.49 -1.60 1.86
C ALA A 110 -2.97 -1.63 3.31
N VAL A 111 -3.48 -2.78 3.79
CA VAL A 111 -4.28 -2.85 5.03
C VAL A 111 -3.67 -3.70 6.13
N LEU A 112 -2.76 -4.65 5.85
CA LEU A 112 -2.30 -5.57 6.90
C LEU A 112 -1.44 -4.88 7.96
N GLY A 113 -0.73 -3.81 7.60
CA GLY A 113 0.00 -2.96 8.53
C GLY A 113 -0.89 -2.06 9.39
N ASN A 114 -2.21 -2.03 9.17
CA ASN A 114 -3.14 -1.22 9.96
C ASN A 114 -3.10 -1.53 11.46
N SER A 115 -2.78 -2.77 11.87
CA SER A 115 -2.68 -3.10 13.29
C SER A 115 -1.60 -2.28 14.01
N TYR A 116 -0.49 -1.97 13.32
CA TYR A 116 0.54 -1.07 13.85
C TYR A 116 0.00 0.34 14.08
N TRP A 117 -0.65 0.91 13.05
CA TRP A 117 -1.16 2.28 13.12
C TRP A 117 -2.27 2.44 14.17
N ALA A 118 -3.14 1.44 14.30
CA ALA A 118 -4.15 1.41 15.35
C ALA A 118 -3.53 1.34 16.75
N GLU A 119 -2.44 0.58 16.94
CA GLU A 119 -1.69 0.56 18.21
C GLU A 119 -1.11 1.95 18.55
N GLN A 120 -0.69 2.71 17.54
CA GLN A 120 -0.25 4.10 17.72
C GLN A 120 -1.41 5.09 17.97
N GLY A 121 -2.66 4.62 17.97
CA GLY A 121 -3.84 5.47 18.12
C GLY A 121 -4.12 6.37 16.92
N VAL A 122 -3.61 6.02 15.73
CA VAL A 122 -3.80 6.79 14.50
C VAL A 122 -5.10 6.35 13.82
N PRO A 123 -6.02 7.28 13.50
CA PRO A 123 -7.21 6.97 12.71
C PRO A 123 -6.85 6.42 11.32
N ILE A 124 -7.63 5.44 10.88
CA ILE A 124 -7.45 4.73 9.61
C ILE A 124 -8.74 4.88 8.80
N VAL A 125 -8.64 5.49 7.63
CA VAL A 125 -9.77 5.79 6.75
C VAL A 125 -9.67 4.92 5.49
N ALA A 126 -10.79 4.31 5.11
CA ALA A 126 -10.92 3.64 3.82
C ALA A 126 -12.29 3.90 3.19
N HIS A 127 -12.44 3.60 1.90
CA HIS A 127 -13.76 3.57 1.29
C HIS A 127 -14.63 2.44 1.90
N VAL A 128 -15.95 2.63 1.95
CA VAL A 128 -16.90 1.62 2.50
C VAL A 128 -16.75 0.24 1.86
N ASP A 129 -16.56 0.18 0.54
CA ASP A 129 -16.36 -1.10 -0.16
C ASP A 129 -15.01 -1.73 0.16
N ALA A 130 -13.95 -0.93 0.32
CA ALA A 130 -12.64 -1.43 0.73
C ALA A 130 -12.71 -2.00 2.16
N ALA A 131 -13.41 -1.31 3.07
CA ALA A 131 -13.67 -1.82 4.42
C ALA A 131 -14.44 -3.16 4.39
N HIS A 132 -15.43 -3.29 3.50
CA HIS A 132 -16.18 -4.53 3.32
C HIS A 132 -15.30 -5.69 2.78
N GLU A 133 -14.36 -5.40 1.88
CA GLU A 133 -13.36 -6.38 1.44
C GLU A 133 -12.48 -6.87 2.61
N VAL A 134 -12.02 -5.95 3.47
CA VAL A 134 -11.22 -6.32 4.65
C VAL A 134 -12.04 -7.14 5.65
N GLU A 135 -13.30 -6.77 5.88
CA GLU A 135 -14.20 -7.52 6.76
C GLU A 135 -14.45 -8.94 6.24
N SER A 136 -14.67 -9.09 4.93
CA SER A 136 -15.00 -10.36 4.29
C SER A 136 -13.79 -11.28 4.13
N PHE A 137 -12.64 -10.73 3.77
CA PHE A 137 -11.50 -11.50 3.29
C PHE A 137 -10.22 -11.31 4.12
N GLY A 138 -10.19 -10.38 5.07
CA GLY A 138 -8.99 -10.01 5.83
C GLY A 138 -8.30 -11.20 6.49
N GLY A 139 -9.06 -12.15 7.04
CA GLY A 139 -8.49 -13.38 7.64
C GLY A 139 -7.74 -14.24 6.62
N SER A 140 -8.33 -14.47 5.44
CA SER A 140 -7.69 -15.25 4.37
C SER A 140 -6.48 -14.53 3.77
N ILE A 141 -6.53 -13.20 3.68
CA ILE A 141 -5.43 -12.34 3.25
C ILE A 141 -4.27 -12.43 4.24
N LEU A 142 -4.56 -12.36 5.55
CA LEU A 142 -3.57 -12.51 6.62
C LEU A 142 -2.89 -13.89 6.57
N GLU A 143 -3.66 -14.97 6.45
CA GLU A 143 -3.11 -16.33 6.32
C GLU A 143 -2.21 -16.46 5.08
N GLY A 144 -2.59 -15.82 3.97
CA GLY A 144 -1.77 -15.72 2.76
C GLY A 144 -0.43 -15.04 3.03
N MET A 145 -0.48 -13.90 3.71
CA MET A 145 0.71 -13.14 4.08
C MET A 145 1.64 -13.92 5.01
N GLN A 146 1.10 -14.57 6.04
CA GLN A 146 1.87 -15.37 6.97
C GLN A 146 2.68 -16.49 6.29
N ARG A 147 2.14 -17.09 5.21
CA ARG A 147 2.84 -18.15 4.47
C ARG A 147 4.12 -17.66 3.78
N TYR A 148 4.08 -16.49 3.14
CA TYR A 148 5.26 -15.97 2.46
C TYR A 148 6.17 -15.17 3.40
N ASN A 149 5.61 -14.42 4.35
CA ASN A 149 6.36 -13.46 5.16
C ASN A 149 6.94 -14.07 6.45
N ARG A 150 6.41 -15.22 6.90
CA ARG A 150 6.95 -16.01 8.01
C ARG A 150 7.14 -15.17 9.28
N ASP A 151 8.36 -15.09 9.82
CA ASP A 151 8.71 -14.30 10.99
C ASP A 151 8.43 -12.79 10.81
N ARG A 152 8.51 -12.26 9.58
CA ARG A 152 8.13 -10.87 9.29
C ARG A 152 6.62 -10.60 9.40
N ALA A 153 5.80 -11.63 9.59
CA ALA A 153 4.37 -11.50 9.86
C ALA A 153 4.06 -11.25 11.35
N GLU A 154 5.04 -11.35 12.25
CA GLU A 154 4.84 -11.17 13.70
C GLU A 154 4.16 -9.83 14.02
N GLY A 155 3.24 -9.84 14.99
CA GLY A 155 2.44 -8.66 15.37
C GLY A 155 1.33 -8.26 14.39
N THR A 156 1.31 -8.81 13.18
CA THR A 156 0.31 -8.44 12.17
C THR A 156 -1.05 -9.07 12.49
N GLN A 157 -2.08 -8.23 12.56
CA GLN A 157 -3.47 -8.64 12.78
C GLN A 157 -4.39 -7.92 11.80
N VAL A 158 -5.53 -8.53 11.48
CA VAL A 158 -6.55 -7.84 10.68
C VAL A 158 -7.13 -6.71 11.52
N GLN A 159 -6.92 -5.48 11.07
CA GLN A 159 -7.47 -4.27 11.67
C GLN A 159 -8.37 -3.58 10.64
N LEU A 160 -9.66 -3.49 10.97
CA LEU A 160 -10.61 -2.74 10.15
C LEU A 160 -10.28 -1.23 10.19
N PRO A 161 -10.57 -0.49 9.10
CA PRO A 161 -10.55 0.97 9.14
C PRO A 161 -11.41 1.49 10.29
N THR A 162 -10.92 2.51 10.99
CA THR A 162 -11.66 3.16 12.09
C THR A 162 -12.76 4.07 11.58
N GLU A 163 -12.61 4.55 10.34
CA GLU A 163 -13.53 5.46 9.67
C GLU A 163 -13.73 5.01 8.21
N THR A 164 -14.92 5.29 7.67
CA THR A 164 -15.24 4.99 6.27
C THR A 164 -15.95 6.13 5.57
N PHE A 165 -15.85 6.18 4.25
CA PHE A 165 -16.56 7.14 3.39
C PHE A 165 -17.00 6.50 2.07
N ALA A 166 -17.96 7.13 1.37
CA ALA A 166 -18.52 6.61 0.11
C ALA A 166 -18.10 7.41 -1.13
N ASP A 167 -18.15 8.75 -1.08
CA ASP A 167 -17.85 9.57 -2.27
C ASP A 167 -16.48 10.25 -2.15
N GLU A 168 -16.33 11.10 -1.13
CA GLU A 168 -15.10 11.83 -0.84
C GLU A 168 -14.85 11.94 0.67
N TYR A 169 -13.58 12.00 1.04
CA TYR A 169 -13.12 12.36 2.38
C TYR A 169 -12.04 13.44 2.26
N ILE A 170 -12.29 14.59 2.87
CA ILE A 170 -11.44 15.77 2.72
C ILE A 170 -10.79 16.09 4.06
N VAL A 171 -9.49 16.29 4.04
CA VAL A 171 -8.68 16.72 5.18
C VAL A 171 -8.00 18.03 4.83
N GLU A 172 -8.19 19.03 5.68
CA GLU A 172 -7.37 20.24 5.68
C GLU A 172 -6.37 20.08 6.84
N MET A 173 -5.08 20.07 6.53
CA MET A 173 -4.03 19.93 7.53
C MET A 173 -2.81 20.74 7.09
N GLY A 174 -2.42 21.72 7.90
CA GLY A 174 -1.36 22.68 7.56
C GLY A 174 -1.55 23.29 6.17
N ASP A 175 -0.55 23.14 5.31
CA ASP A 175 -0.54 23.70 3.96
C ASP A 175 -1.26 22.84 2.89
N PHE A 176 -1.84 21.71 3.30
CA PHE A 176 -2.39 20.69 2.42
C PHE A 176 -3.90 20.54 2.59
N ARG A 177 -4.59 20.66 1.46
CA ARG A 177 -5.92 20.09 1.24
C ARG A 177 -5.72 18.71 0.62
N ILE A 178 -6.14 17.67 1.32
CA ILE A 178 -5.96 16.26 0.94
C ILE A 178 -7.34 15.69 0.68
N GLU A 179 -7.59 15.24 -0.54
CA GLU A 179 -8.89 14.72 -0.93
C GLU A 179 -8.77 13.25 -1.32
N ALA A 180 -9.29 12.36 -0.49
CA ALA A 180 -9.52 10.97 -0.86
C ALA A 180 -10.81 10.90 -1.68
N ARG A 181 -10.70 10.46 -2.93
CA ARG A 181 -11.83 10.44 -3.88
C ARG A 181 -12.04 9.02 -4.40
N HIS A 182 -13.28 8.55 -4.29
CA HIS A 182 -13.70 7.34 -5.00
C HIS A 182 -14.13 7.72 -6.43
N LEU A 183 -13.44 7.18 -7.44
CA LEU A 183 -13.73 7.45 -8.86
C LEU A 183 -14.43 6.27 -9.55
N GLY A 184 -14.91 5.31 -8.75
CA GLY A 184 -15.38 4.01 -9.21
C GLY A 184 -14.33 2.92 -9.00
N PRO A 185 -14.73 1.64 -9.12
CA PRO A 185 -13.82 0.51 -8.99
C PRO A 185 -12.79 0.50 -10.12
N ALA A 186 -11.53 0.19 -9.80
CA ALA A 186 -10.45 0.07 -10.78
C ALA A 186 -9.72 -1.28 -10.63
N HIS A 187 -8.77 -1.37 -9.70
CA HIS A 187 -8.04 -2.57 -9.33
C HIS A 187 -8.81 -3.47 -8.36
N SER A 188 -9.60 -2.89 -7.46
CA SER A 188 -10.42 -3.58 -6.48
C SER A 188 -11.69 -2.78 -6.11
N PRO A 189 -12.67 -3.39 -5.41
CA PRO A 189 -13.78 -2.64 -4.85
C PRO A 189 -13.31 -1.55 -3.88
N GLY A 190 -13.84 -0.34 -4.05
CA GLY A 190 -13.53 0.79 -3.17
C GLY A 190 -12.14 1.38 -3.32
N ASP A 191 -11.49 1.23 -4.48
CA ASP A 191 -10.25 1.99 -4.74
C ASP A 191 -10.49 3.50 -4.64
N ILE A 192 -9.52 4.20 -4.08
CA ILE A 192 -9.52 5.65 -3.99
C ILE A 192 -8.23 6.21 -4.59
N VAL A 193 -8.30 7.48 -4.99
CA VAL A 193 -7.11 8.28 -5.27
C VAL A 193 -6.99 9.38 -4.24
N ILE A 194 -5.77 9.77 -3.90
CA ILE A 194 -5.50 10.97 -3.12
C ILE A 194 -5.17 12.11 -4.08
N TRP A 195 -6.00 13.15 -4.07
CA TRP A 195 -5.82 14.36 -4.87
C TRP A 195 -5.38 15.53 -4.01
N LEU A 196 -4.29 16.18 -4.41
CA LEU A 196 -3.73 17.38 -3.79
C LEU A 196 -3.92 18.57 -4.74
N PRO A 197 -5.04 19.32 -4.68
CA PRO A 197 -5.40 20.31 -5.69
C PRO A 197 -4.39 21.46 -5.83
N LYS A 198 -3.83 21.94 -4.71
CA LYS A 198 -2.84 23.03 -4.71
C LYS A 198 -1.53 22.60 -5.36
N GLN A 199 -1.10 21.37 -5.10
CA GLN A 199 0.11 20.76 -5.63
C GLN A 199 -0.07 20.21 -7.04
N ARG A 200 -1.32 20.02 -7.49
CA ARG A 200 -1.69 19.36 -8.75
C ARG A 200 -1.09 17.95 -8.85
N LEU A 201 -1.11 17.21 -7.74
CA LEU A 201 -0.56 15.86 -7.62
C LEU A 201 -1.67 14.86 -7.30
N VAL A 202 -1.63 13.69 -7.95
CA VAL A 202 -2.46 12.53 -7.62
C VAL A 202 -1.57 11.39 -7.15
N ILE A 203 -1.98 10.71 -6.08
CA ILE A 203 -1.46 9.39 -5.66
C ILE A 203 -2.58 8.38 -5.94
N SER A 204 -2.31 7.36 -6.76
CA SER A 204 -3.35 6.59 -7.45
C SER A 204 -3.36 5.08 -7.16
N GLY A 205 -2.64 4.62 -6.14
CA GLY A 205 -2.13 3.23 -6.12
C GLY A 205 -0.70 3.16 -6.60
#